data_AF-A0A1V5DRR2-F1
#
_entry.id   AF-A0A1V5DRR2-F1
#
_cell.length_a   1.000
_cell.length_b   1.000
_cell.length_c   1.000
_cell.angle_alpha   90.00
_cell.angle_beta   90.00
_cell.angle_gamma   90.00
#
_symmetry.space_group_name_H-M   'P 1'
#
loop_
_entity.id
_entity.type
_entity.pdbx_description
1 polymer ?
#
loop_
_entity_poly.entity_id
_entity_poly.type
_entity_poly.pdbx_seq_one_letter_code
_entity_poly.pdbx_strand_id
1 'polypeptide(L)'
;MFLKIESDTFTINLKSQRSIKMTRDEKIEAIKQRARKNFSLGYNCAECITEAVIAIVDTGFPPEIRKVATGFGGGVGLYGDTCGAITGAVLAVGLVHGREKLPEGTDPKEVAKKSGKQLYGEPGLYRLFNQIPNRIADKYGKTCCRDLAAKWRDQWLCREHALYCRELITDAAGIAAELILTHWQDSASKPFGKNVENLDQKPIACDISGKGA
;
A
#
# COMPACT_ATOMS: atom_id res chain seq x y z
N MET A 1 46.56 -38.10 5.92
CA MET A 1 46.90 -36.78 5.38
C MET A 1 45.97 -36.49 4.21
N PHE A 2 45.36 -35.30 4.22
CA PHE A 2 44.37 -34.72 3.28
C PHE A 2 42.88 -35.09 3.43
N LEU A 3 42.25 -34.37 4.37
CA LEU A 3 41.05 -33.50 4.23
C LEU A 3 40.05 -33.81 3.08
N LYS A 4 38.88 -34.33 3.47
CA LYS A 4 37.61 -34.08 2.78
C LYS A 4 36.92 -32.90 3.47
N ILE A 5 36.48 -31.94 2.68
CA ILE A 5 35.59 -30.85 3.08
C ILE A 5 34.17 -31.41 3.03
N GLU A 6 33.51 -31.54 4.18
CA GLU A 6 32.06 -31.77 4.24
C GLU A 6 31.39 -30.53 4.82
N SER A 7 30.30 -30.15 4.16
CA SER A 7 29.53 -28.93 4.33
C SER A 7 28.90 -28.82 5.71
N ASP A 8 29.31 -27.80 6.47
CA ASP A 8 28.64 -27.40 7.71
C ASP A 8 27.22 -26.90 7.40
N THR A 9 26.25 -27.71 7.79
CA THR A 9 24.84 -27.36 7.90
C THR A 9 24.67 -26.32 9.01
N PHE A 10 24.63 -25.05 8.62
CA PHE A 10 24.33 -23.95 9.54
C PHE A 10 22.84 -23.96 9.91
N THR A 11 22.47 -24.87 10.82
CA THR A 11 21.13 -24.91 11.41
C THR A 11 21.04 -23.82 12.48
N ILE A 12 20.63 -22.62 12.08
CA ILE A 12 20.30 -21.56 13.05
C ILE A 12 19.00 -21.96 13.74
N ASN A 13 19.14 -22.50 14.95
CA ASN A 13 18.04 -22.74 15.87
C ASN A 13 17.46 -21.38 16.34
N LEU A 14 16.49 -20.84 15.61
CA LEU A 14 15.79 -19.57 15.88
C LEU A 14 14.78 -19.66 17.04
N LYS A 15 15.11 -20.37 18.13
CA LYS A 15 14.25 -20.50 19.32
C LYS A 15 14.51 -19.46 20.42
N SER A 16 14.93 -18.25 20.06
CA SER A 16 14.87 -17.11 21.00
C SER A 16 14.71 -15.76 20.30
N GLN A 17 13.65 -15.60 19.51
CA GLN A 17 13.17 -14.24 19.22
C GLN A 17 12.41 -13.75 20.45
N ARG A 18 13.12 -13.08 21.37
CA ARG A 18 12.49 -12.07 22.22
C ARG A 18 11.76 -11.13 21.26
N SER A 19 10.43 -11.15 21.28
CA SER A 19 9.59 -10.18 20.59
C SER A 19 9.93 -8.81 21.18
N ILE A 20 10.92 -8.12 20.59
CA ILE A 20 11.16 -6.71 20.88
C ILE A 20 9.93 -6.01 20.32
N LYS A 21 9.05 -5.57 21.21
CA LYS A 21 7.82 -4.88 20.86
C LYS A 21 8.19 -3.52 20.27
N MET A 22 8.29 -3.45 18.95
CA MET A 22 8.54 -2.20 18.24
C MET A 22 7.40 -1.21 18.48
N THR A 23 7.75 0.03 18.75
CA THR A 23 6.82 1.17 18.78
C THR A 23 6.23 1.43 17.39
N ARG A 24 5.18 2.25 17.33
CA ARG A 24 4.55 2.65 16.07
C ARG A 24 5.56 3.28 15.10
N ASP A 25 6.35 4.23 15.60
CA ASP A 25 7.27 4.99 14.75
C ASP A 25 8.46 4.12 14.29
N GLU A 26 8.95 3.22 15.14
CA GLU A 26 9.96 2.23 14.74
C GLU A 26 9.43 1.29 13.65
N LYS A 27 8.16 0.87 13.71
CA LYS A 27 7.56 0.05 12.64
C LYS A 27 7.44 0.82 11.33
N ILE A 28 7.00 2.08 11.37
CA ILE A 28 6.90 2.92 10.17
C ILE A 28 8.28 3.07 9.53
N GLU A 29 9.30 3.39 10.33
CA GLU A 29 10.65 3.55 9.81
C GLU A 29 11.23 2.23 9.28
N ALA A 30 11.00 1.12 9.97
CA ALA A 30 11.42 -0.20 9.49
C ALA A 30 10.76 -0.57 8.15
N ILE A 31 9.47 -0.28 7.96
CA ILE A 31 8.76 -0.53 6.70
C ILE A 31 9.37 0.32 5.57
N LYS A 32 9.63 1.62 5.82
CA LYS A 32 10.29 2.51 4.85
C LYS A 32 11.66 1.98 4.43
N GLN A 33 12.52 1.65 5.41
CA GLN A 33 13.87 1.17 5.14
C GLN A 33 13.88 -0.18 4.43
N ARG A 34 12.96 -1.08 4.80
CA ARG A 34 12.81 -2.37 4.13
C ARG A 34 12.36 -2.19 2.68
N ALA A 35 11.32 -1.39 2.42
CA ALA A 35 10.85 -1.13 1.05
C ALA A 35 11.94 -0.48 0.19
N ARG A 36 12.69 0.46 0.76
CA ARG A 36 13.84 1.10 0.10
C ARG A 36 14.92 0.08 -0.28
N LYS A 37 15.26 -0.82 0.65
CA LYS A 37 16.27 -1.88 0.43
C LYS A 37 15.80 -2.90 -0.59
N ASN A 38 14.52 -3.28 -0.56
CA ASN A 38 13.93 -4.25 -1.48
C ASN A 38 14.14 -3.89 -2.95
N PHE A 39 14.11 -2.60 -3.27
CA PHE A 39 14.33 -2.16 -4.64
C PHE A 39 15.73 -2.51 -5.15
N SER A 40 16.74 -2.45 -4.28
CA SER A 40 18.11 -2.88 -4.60
C SER A 40 18.27 -4.41 -4.66
N LEU A 41 17.29 -5.17 -4.18
CA LEU A 41 17.25 -6.63 -4.29
C LEU A 41 16.58 -7.12 -5.57
N GLY A 42 16.08 -6.20 -6.42
CA GLY A 42 15.45 -6.54 -7.71
C GLY A 42 13.93 -6.64 -7.66
N TYR A 43 13.29 -6.35 -6.52
CA TYR A 43 11.84 -6.22 -6.46
C TYR A 43 11.38 -4.98 -7.22
N ASN A 44 10.22 -5.07 -7.88
CA ASN A 44 9.60 -3.90 -8.48
C ASN A 44 8.93 -3.00 -7.42
N CYS A 45 8.48 -1.81 -7.86
CA CYS A 45 7.91 -0.79 -6.97
C CYS A 45 6.77 -1.29 -6.06
N ALA A 46 5.84 -2.09 -6.60
CA ALA A 46 4.70 -2.59 -5.86
C ALA A 46 5.11 -3.72 -4.90
N GLU A 47 5.95 -4.64 -5.37
CA GLU A 47 6.50 -5.73 -4.57
C GLU A 47 7.28 -5.22 -3.36
N CYS A 48 8.11 -4.17 -3.55
CA CYS A 48 8.91 -3.59 -2.48
C CYS A 48 8.07 -3.22 -1.25
N ILE A 49 6.90 -2.62 -1.47
CA ILE A 49 6.02 -2.10 -0.41
C ILE A 49 5.22 -3.24 0.21
N THR A 50 4.58 -4.08 -0.61
CA THR A 50 3.80 -5.21 -0.11
C THR A 50 4.66 -6.16 0.71
N GLU A 51 5.87 -6.47 0.23
CA GLU A 51 6.84 -7.29 0.95
C GLU A 51 7.26 -6.63 2.28
N ALA A 52 7.54 -5.32 2.27
CA ALA A 52 7.97 -4.63 3.46
C ALA A 52 6.91 -4.64 4.57
N VAL A 53 5.64 -4.46 4.21
CA VAL A 53 4.52 -4.47 5.15
C VAL A 53 4.28 -5.87 5.72
N ILE A 54 4.14 -6.91 4.89
CA ILE A 54 3.84 -8.28 5.39
C ILE A 54 5.00 -8.87 6.21
N ALA A 55 6.21 -8.33 6.08
CA ALA A 55 7.36 -8.75 6.88
C ALA A 55 7.38 -8.13 8.30
N ILE A 56 6.64 -7.05 8.54
CA ILE A 56 6.70 -6.27 9.79
C ILE A 56 5.34 -6.23 10.50
N VAL A 57 4.24 -6.25 9.74
CA VAL A 57 2.87 -6.24 10.23
C VAL A 57 2.30 -7.64 10.09
N ASP A 58 1.68 -8.14 11.15
CA ASP A 58 0.88 -9.36 11.07
C ASP A 58 -0.42 -9.05 10.34
N THR A 59 -0.47 -9.44 9.06
CA THR A 59 -1.65 -9.26 8.20
C THR A 59 -2.52 -10.51 8.12
N GLY A 60 -2.12 -11.62 8.77
CA GLY A 60 -2.79 -12.92 8.61
C GLY A 60 -2.64 -13.58 7.23
N PHE A 61 -1.84 -13.00 6.32
CA PHE A 61 -1.59 -13.54 4.97
C PHE A 61 -0.20 -14.16 4.87
N PRO A 62 -0.02 -15.22 4.05
CA PRO A 62 1.28 -15.82 3.82
C PRO A 62 2.18 -14.87 2.99
N PRO A 63 3.53 -14.96 3.12
CA PRO A 63 4.45 -14.09 2.38
C PRO A 63 4.26 -14.09 0.86
N GLU A 64 3.78 -15.20 0.29
CA GLU A 64 3.52 -15.40 -1.14
C GLU A 64 2.46 -14.45 -1.69
N ILE A 65 1.63 -13.83 -0.84
CA ILE A 65 0.62 -12.85 -1.27
C ILE A 65 1.25 -11.70 -2.08
N ARG A 66 2.54 -11.39 -1.87
CA ARG A 66 3.28 -10.40 -2.68
C ARG A 66 3.24 -10.66 -4.18
N LYS A 67 3.02 -11.91 -4.62
CA LYS A 67 2.91 -12.27 -6.05
C LYS A 67 1.80 -11.48 -6.76
N VAL A 68 0.74 -11.10 -6.05
CA VAL A 68 -0.34 -10.27 -6.63
C VAL A 68 0.16 -8.87 -6.99
N ALA A 69 1.24 -8.39 -6.36
CA ALA A 69 1.83 -7.08 -6.60
C ALA A 69 2.71 -7.05 -7.87
N THR A 70 3.22 -8.20 -8.32
CA THR A 70 4.21 -8.29 -9.41
C THR A 70 3.74 -7.59 -10.69
N GLY A 71 2.46 -7.78 -11.04
CA GLY A 71 1.88 -7.19 -12.24
C GLY A 71 1.99 -5.67 -12.29
N PHE A 72 1.99 -4.97 -11.15
CA PHE A 72 1.90 -3.51 -11.06
C PHE A 72 3.23 -2.76 -11.28
N GLY A 73 4.35 -3.48 -11.47
CA GLY A 73 5.63 -2.87 -11.81
C GLY A 73 5.54 -2.00 -13.07
N GLY A 74 6.14 -0.80 -13.05
CA GLY A 74 6.01 0.16 -14.15
C GLY A 74 4.58 0.65 -14.41
N GLY A 75 3.69 0.50 -13.42
CA GLY A 75 2.29 0.91 -13.46
C GLY A 75 1.34 -0.08 -14.12
N VAL A 76 1.61 -1.39 -13.97
CA VAL A 76 0.97 -2.55 -14.64
C VAL A 76 1.72 -3.04 -15.88
N GLY A 77 2.87 -3.67 -15.69
CA GLY A 77 3.61 -4.31 -16.78
C GLY A 77 4.20 -3.31 -17.78
N LEU A 78 4.81 -2.23 -17.27
CA LEU A 78 5.43 -1.16 -18.07
C LEU A 78 4.48 -0.35 -18.95
N TYR A 79 3.17 -0.50 -18.82
CA TYR A 79 2.21 0.33 -19.54
C TYR A 79 2.32 1.82 -19.19
N GLY A 80 2.72 2.14 -17.95
CA GLY A 80 3.00 3.50 -17.51
C GLY A 80 1.80 4.26 -16.94
N ASP A 81 0.72 3.59 -16.55
CA ASP A 81 -0.42 4.21 -15.87
C ASP A 81 -0.14 4.34 -14.36
N THR A 82 -1.15 4.15 -13.49
CA THR A 82 -1.06 4.35 -12.04
C THR A 82 0.23 3.78 -11.46
N CYS A 83 1.01 4.64 -10.79
CA CYS A 83 2.32 4.30 -10.25
C CYS A 83 2.30 3.00 -9.43
N GLY A 84 3.23 2.07 -9.72
CA GLY A 84 3.32 0.80 -9.01
C GLY A 84 3.53 0.95 -7.50
N ALA A 85 4.22 1.99 -7.04
CA ALA A 85 4.36 2.26 -5.60
C ALA A 85 3.03 2.70 -4.94
N ILE A 86 2.21 3.52 -5.63
CA ILE A 86 0.86 3.85 -5.16
C ILE A 86 0.05 2.56 -5.04
N THR A 87 0.07 1.71 -6.07
CA THR A 87 -0.68 0.46 -6.05
C THR A 87 -0.18 -0.51 -4.98
N GLY A 88 1.15 -0.62 -4.78
CA GLY A 88 1.73 -1.42 -3.70
C GLY A 88 1.28 -0.96 -2.32
N ALA A 89 1.23 0.36 -2.09
CA ALA A 89 0.69 0.92 -0.85
C ALA A 89 -0.81 0.62 -0.68
N VAL A 90 -1.61 0.75 -1.73
CA VAL A 90 -3.05 0.41 -1.71
C VAL A 90 -3.25 -1.07 -1.39
N LEU A 91 -2.50 -1.97 -2.04
CA LEU A 91 -2.55 -3.41 -1.76
C LEU A 91 -2.19 -3.69 -0.30
N ALA A 92 -1.07 -3.15 0.19
CA ALA A 92 -0.60 -3.38 1.54
C ALA A 92 -1.59 -2.88 2.62
N VAL A 93 -2.20 -1.71 2.42
CA VAL A 93 -3.26 -1.21 3.30
C VAL A 93 -4.50 -2.11 3.22
N GLY A 94 -4.84 -2.60 2.03
CA GLY A 94 -5.94 -3.53 1.80
C GLY A 94 -5.76 -4.89 2.48
N LEU A 95 -4.53 -5.37 2.69
CA LEU A 95 -4.27 -6.59 3.44
C LEU A 95 -4.66 -6.47 4.92
N VAL A 96 -4.80 -5.26 5.46
CA VAL A 96 -5.16 -5.03 6.88
C VAL A 96 -6.58 -4.48 7.02
N HIS A 97 -6.94 -3.50 6.18
CA HIS A 97 -8.18 -2.73 6.31
C HIS A 97 -9.19 -3.01 5.19
N GLY A 98 -8.88 -3.93 4.27
CA GLY A 98 -9.80 -4.34 3.20
C GLY A 98 -11.03 -5.08 3.73
N ARG A 99 -12.09 -5.15 2.91
CA ARG A 99 -13.28 -5.94 3.28
C ARG A 99 -13.03 -7.42 3.03
N GLU A 100 -13.36 -8.24 4.01
CA GLU A 100 -13.34 -9.70 3.87
C GLU A 100 -14.60 -10.24 3.16
N LYS A 101 -15.77 -9.65 3.45
CA LYS A 101 -17.07 -10.07 2.90
C LYS A 101 -17.99 -8.88 2.60
N LEU A 102 -19.00 -9.12 1.78
CA LEU A 102 -20.12 -8.19 1.62
C LEU A 102 -20.96 -8.13 2.92
N PRO A 103 -21.69 -7.03 3.16
CA PRO A 103 -22.65 -6.96 4.25
C PRO A 103 -23.72 -8.06 4.15
N GLU A 104 -24.18 -8.53 5.29
CA GLU A 104 -25.26 -9.52 5.38
C GLU A 104 -26.63 -8.88 5.07
N GLY A 105 -27.50 -9.64 4.41
CA GLY A 105 -28.87 -9.28 4.06
C GLY A 105 -29.44 -10.20 2.99
N THR A 106 -30.77 -10.33 2.96
CA THR A 106 -31.50 -11.13 1.94
C THR A 106 -32.01 -10.29 0.79
N ASP A 107 -32.21 -8.98 1.01
CA ASP A 107 -32.55 -8.02 -0.05
C ASP A 107 -31.28 -7.42 -0.68
N PRO A 108 -31.03 -7.62 -1.98
CA PRO A 108 -29.90 -7.04 -2.69
C PRO A 108 -29.80 -5.51 -2.57
N LYS A 109 -30.92 -4.78 -2.50
CA LYS A 109 -30.91 -3.31 -2.35
C LYS A 109 -30.40 -2.90 -0.98
N GLU A 110 -30.79 -3.60 0.07
CA GLU A 110 -30.30 -3.39 1.43
C GLU A 110 -28.79 -3.66 1.52
N VAL A 111 -28.33 -4.78 0.95
CA VAL A 111 -26.90 -5.15 0.91
C VAL A 111 -26.09 -4.09 0.17
N ALA A 112 -26.57 -3.62 -0.98
CA ALA A 112 -25.93 -2.54 -1.74
C ALA A 112 -25.84 -1.24 -0.93
N LYS A 113 -26.91 -0.86 -0.21
CA LYS A 113 -26.92 0.33 0.65
C LYS A 113 -25.92 0.21 1.81
N LYS A 114 -25.84 -0.94 2.47
CA LYS A 114 -24.82 -1.22 3.51
C LYS A 114 -23.41 -1.18 2.94
N SER A 115 -23.20 -1.74 1.75
CA SER A 115 -21.91 -1.73 1.05
C SER A 115 -21.49 -0.30 0.71
N GLY A 116 -22.44 0.51 0.22
CA GLY A 116 -22.23 1.95 0.00
C GLY A 116 -21.81 2.67 1.28
N LYS A 117 -22.44 2.39 2.42
CA LYS A 117 -22.02 2.96 3.71
C LYS A 117 -20.59 2.56 4.12
N GLN A 118 -20.19 1.31 3.92
CA GLN A 118 -18.80 0.87 4.22
C GLN A 118 -17.75 1.57 3.33
N LEU A 119 -18.11 1.90 2.09
CA LEU A 119 -17.20 2.52 1.12
C LEU A 119 -17.15 4.05 1.26
N TYR A 120 -18.32 4.70 1.25
CA TYR A 120 -18.50 6.16 1.21
C TYR A 120 -18.67 6.82 2.58
N GLY A 121 -18.97 6.04 3.62
CA GLY A 121 -19.32 6.56 4.95
C GLY A 121 -18.18 7.30 5.65
N GLU A 122 -18.44 7.70 6.89
CA GLU A 122 -17.47 8.33 7.79
C GLU A 122 -17.60 7.63 9.15
N PRO A 123 -16.76 6.61 9.43
CA PRO A 123 -15.63 6.12 8.63
C PRO A 123 -16.01 5.38 7.34
N GLY A 124 -15.15 5.45 6.31
CA GLY A 124 -15.34 4.75 5.03
C GLY A 124 -14.03 4.39 4.30
N LEU A 125 -14.04 3.27 3.58
CA LEU A 125 -12.85 2.72 2.90
C LEU A 125 -12.31 3.64 1.81
N TYR A 126 -13.18 4.31 1.05
CA TYR A 126 -12.70 5.22 0.02
C TYR A 126 -11.93 6.39 0.63
N ARG A 127 -12.28 6.89 1.81
CA ARG A 127 -11.51 7.94 2.52
C ARG A 127 -10.13 7.44 2.93
N LEU A 128 -10.03 6.19 3.38
CA LEU A 128 -8.76 5.58 3.72
C LEU A 128 -7.83 5.50 2.49
N PHE A 129 -8.29 4.86 1.42
CA PHE A 129 -7.46 4.65 0.23
C PHE A 129 -7.21 5.92 -0.57
N ASN A 130 -8.15 6.87 -0.58
CA ASN A 130 -8.02 8.15 -1.30
C ASN A 130 -6.84 8.99 -0.79
N GLN A 131 -6.43 8.81 0.47
CA GLN A 131 -5.26 9.51 1.02
C GLN A 131 -3.96 9.16 0.30
N ILE A 132 -3.80 7.91 -0.18
CA ILE A 132 -2.53 7.44 -0.75
C ILE A 132 -2.16 8.20 -2.04
N PRO A 133 -2.98 8.18 -3.11
CA PRO A 133 -2.64 8.90 -4.34
C PRO A 133 -2.62 10.41 -4.13
N ASN A 134 -3.45 10.97 -3.23
CA ASN A 134 -3.44 12.41 -2.95
C ASN A 134 -2.14 12.84 -2.28
N ARG A 135 -1.67 12.15 -1.23
CA ARG A 135 -0.40 12.48 -0.57
C ARG A 135 0.81 12.34 -1.50
N ILE A 136 0.77 11.37 -2.42
CA ILE A 136 1.80 11.25 -3.46
C ILE A 136 1.69 12.40 -4.48
N ALA A 137 0.48 12.74 -4.93
CA ALA A 137 0.27 13.87 -5.83
C ALA A 137 0.71 15.21 -5.21
N ASP A 138 0.49 15.42 -3.90
CA ASP A 138 0.91 16.64 -3.21
C ASP A 138 2.45 16.79 -3.21
N LYS A 139 3.17 15.67 -3.06
CA LYS A 139 4.64 15.67 -3.02
C LYS A 139 5.29 15.65 -4.40
N TYR A 140 4.72 14.91 -5.35
CA TYR A 140 5.32 14.62 -6.66
C TYR A 140 4.61 15.27 -7.84
N GLY A 141 3.44 15.88 -7.62
CA GLY A 141 2.60 16.53 -8.63
C GLY A 141 1.83 15.59 -9.54
N LYS A 142 2.15 14.29 -9.56
CA LYS A 142 1.59 13.28 -10.50
C LYS A 142 1.38 11.94 -9.80
N THR A 143 0.50 11.12 -10.37
CA THR A 143 0.25 9.74 -9.94
C THR A 143 0.44 8.71 -11.06
N CYS A 144 0.41 9.16 -12.32
CA CYS A 144 0.70 8.37 -13.50
C CYS A 144 2.22 8.12 -13.62
N CYS A 145 2.62 6.85 -13.74
CA CYS A 145 4.01 6.42 -13.81
C CYS A 145 4.74 7.04 -15.00
N ARG A 146 4.09 7.15 -16.16
CA ARG A 146 4.65 7.76 -17.37
C ARG A 146 4.95 9.24 -17.18
N ASP A 147 4.12 9.95 -16.42
CA ASP A 147 4.32 11.37 -16.14
C ASP A 147 5.41 11.58 -15.08
N LEU A 148 5.40 10.76 -14.02
CA LEU A 148 6.42 10.75 -12.98
C LEU A 148 7.82 10.47 -13.55
N ALA A 149 7.92 9.51 -14.47
CA ALA A 149 9.18 9.08 -15.07
C ALA A 149 9.46 9.73 -16.44
N ALA A 150 8.69 10.76 -16.84
CA ALA A 150 8.71 11.30 -18.21
C ALA A 150 10.11 11.67 -18.70
N LYS A 151 10.95 12.25 -17.83
CA LYS A 151 12.31 12.70 -18.17
C LYS A 151 13.33 11.58 -18.43
N TRP A 152 12.98 10.34 -18.12
CA TRP A 152 13.85 9.17 -18.31
C TRP A 152 13.28 8.17 -19.32
N ARG A 153 12.28 8.55 -20.11
CA ARG A 153 11.63 7.64 -21.06
C ARG A 153 12.63 6.97 -22.00
N ASP A 154 13.56 7.75 -22.55
CA ASP A 154 14.57 7.24 -23.50
C ASP A 154 15.77 6.60 -22.79
N GLN A 155 15.79 6.63 -21.46
CA GLN A 155 16.86 6.10 -20.61
C GLN A 155 16.26 5.36 -19.40
N TRP A 156 15.27 4.48 -19.66
CA TRP A 156 14.41 3.91 -18.61
C TRP A 156 15.16 3.17 -17.49
N LEU A 157 16.32 2.59 -17.75
CA LEU A 157 17.09 1.87 -16.74
C LEU A 157 18.28 2.67 -16.19
N CYS A 158 18.26 4.01 -16.34
CA CYS A 158 19.31 4.85 -15.78
C CYS A 158 19.26 4.91 -14.25
N ARG A 159 20.41 5.25 -13.66
CA ARG A 159 20.58 5.35 -12.22
C ARG A 159 19.64 6.39 -11.61
N GLU A 160 19.43 7.52 -12.29
CA GLU A 160 18.61 8.63 -11.82
C GLU A 160 17.13 8.22 -11.72
N HIS A 161 16.62 7.47 -12.70
CA HIS A 161 15.27 6.93 -12.65
C HIS A 161 15.12 5.93 -11.49
N ALA A 162 16.08 5.02 -11.33
CA ALA A 162 16.08 4.06 -10.24
C ALA A 162 16.09 4.76 -8.86
N LEU A 163 16.93 5.79 -8.67
CA LEU A 163 16.98 6.56 -7.43
C LEU A 163 15.66 7.27 -7.15
N TYR A 164 15.03 7.87 -8.16
CA TYR A 164 13.74 8.53 -7.99
C TYR A 164 12.62 7.57 -7.62
N CYS A 165 12.51 6.44 -8.33
CA CYS A 165 11.55 5.39 -7.98
C CYS A 165 11.78 4.87 -6.57
N ARG A 166 13.05 4.73 -6.13
CA ARG A 166 13.38 4.32 -4.77
C ARG A 166 12.90 5.30 -3.71
N GLU A 167 13.02 6.62 -3.93
CA GLU A 167 12.43 7.61 -3.01
C GLU A 167 10.91 7.50 -2.97
N LEU A 168 10.26 7.40 -4.14
CA LEU A 168 8.81 7.28 -4.24
C LEU A 168 8.28 6.01 -3.55
N ILE A 169 8.98 4.88 -3.71
CA ILE A 169 8.72 3.63 -2.96
C ILE A 169 8.83 3.86 -1.45
N THR A 170 9.87 4.56 -1.00
CA THR A 170 10.12 4.83 0.42
C THR A 170 8.97 5.66 1.01
N ASP A 171 8.54 6.71 0.33
CA ASP A 171 7.45 7.57 0.79
C ASP A 171 6.10 6.85 0.76
N ALA A 172 5.79 6.11 -0.31
CA ALA A 172 4.55 5.33 -0.41
C ALA A 172 4.48 4.24 0.68
N ALA A 173 5.60 3.58 0.99
CA ALA A 173 5.68 2.63 2.10
C ALA A 173 5.42 3.30 3.46
N GLY A 174 5.96 4.51 3.68
CA GLY A 174 5.69 5.29 4.88
C GLY A 174 4.22 5.66 5.03
N ILE A 175 3.58 6.13 3.94
CA ILE A 175 2.14 6.42 3.90
C ILE A 175 1.32 5.16 4.25
N ALA A 176 1.64 4.03 3.61
CA ALA A 176 0.94 2.76 3.88
C ALA A 176 1.10 2.34 5.35
N ALA A 177 2.31 2.40 5.89
CA ALA A 177 2.59 2.06 7.29
C ALA A 177 1.81 2.96 8.26
N GLU A 178 1.80 4.27 8.03
CA GLU A 178 1.02 5.20 8.84
C GLU A 178 -0.48 4.88 8.82
N LEU A 179 -1.05 4.60 7.65
CA LEU A 179 -2.47 4.26 7.51
C LEU A 179 -2.81 2.92 8.17
N ILE A 180 -1.92 1.94 8.08
CA ILE A 180 -2.07 0.63 8.72
C ILE A 180 -2.01 0.75 10.24
N LEU A 181 -1.05 1.52 10.77
CA LEU A 181 -0.75 1.61 12.20
C LEU A 181 -1.54 2.72 12.92
N THR A 182 -2.37 3.47 12.20
CA THR A 182 -3.33 4.40 12.78
C THR A 182 -4.66 3.67 12.96
N HIS A 183 -5.36 3.97 14.05
CA HIS A 183 -6.66 3.37 14.31
C HIS A 183 -7.59 3.61 13.11
N TRP A 184 -8.26 2.55 12.65
CA TRP A 184 -9.03 2.55 11.40
C TRP A 184 -10.03 3.72 11.35
N GLN A 185 -10.75 3.96 12.44
CA GLN A 185 -11.76 5.01 12.56
C GLN A 185 -11.16 6.39 12.33
N ASP A 186 -9.92 6.63 12.77
CA ASP A 186 -9.28 7.94 12.64
C ASP A 186 -8.84 8.19 11.20
N SER A 187 -8.26 7.17 10.55
CA SER A 187 -7.83 7.28 9.16
C SER A 187 -9.01 7.29 8.18
N ALA A 188 -10.03 6.48 8.42
CA ALA A 188 -11.18 6.33 7.54
C ALA A 188 -12.26 7.40 7.73
N SER A 189 -12.16 8.25 8.77
CA SER A 189 -13.06 9.40 8.95
C SER A 189 -12.49 10.71 8.41
N LYS A 190 -11.25 10.71 7.88
CA LYS A 190 -10.68 11.92 7.30
C LYS A 190 -11.49 12.39 6.09
N PRO A 191 -11.51 13.71 5.82
CA PRO A 191 -12.16 14.21 4.61
C PRO A 191 -11.51 13.65 3.34
N PHE A 192 -12.28 13.59 2.26
CA PHE A 192 -11.72 13.23 0.96
C PHE A 192 -10.71 14.29 0.49
N GLY A 193 -9.65 13.84 -0.16
CA GLY A 193 -8.84 14.70 -1.02
C GLY A 193 -9.47 14.84 -2.40
N LYS A 194 -8.66 15.06 -3.45
CA LYS A 194 -9.12 15.00 -4.83
C LYS A 194 -9.74 13.62 -5.11
N ASN A 195 -10.94 13.61 -5.67
CA ASN A 195 -11.71 12.42 -5.98
C ASN A 195 -12.57 12.63 -7.23
N VAL A 196 -13.00 11.55 -7.87
CA VAL A 196 -13.69 11.59 -9.17
C VAL A 196 -15.14 12.03 -9.10
N GLU A 197 -15.74 12.02 -7.91
CA GLU A 197 -17.15 12.36 -7.68
C GLU A 197 -17.35 13.75 -7.09
N ASN A 198 -16.27 14.51 -6.88
CA ASN A 198 -16.28 15.81 -6.19
C ASN A 198 -16.93 15.74 -4.80
N LEU A 199 -16.72 14.65 -4.07
CA LEU A 199 -17.17 14.49 -2.69
C LEU A 199 -16.48 15.54 -1.80
N ASP A 200 -17.25 16.14 -0.90
CA ASP A 200 -16.80 17.27 -0.07
C ASP A 200 -15.56 16.92 0.76
N GLN A 201 -14.64 17.90 0.80
CA GLN A 201 -13.41 17.86 1.60
C GLN A 201 -13.67 18.25 3.08
N LYS A 202 -14.94 18.30 3.50
CA LYS A 202 -15.43 18.43 4.88
C LYS A 202 -16.77 17.69 5.03
N PRO A 203 -17.12 17.19 6.23
CA PRO A 203 -18.42 16.56 6.46
C PRO A 203 -19.49 17.65 6.50
N ILE A 204 -20.16 17.88 5.36
CA ILE A 204 -21.49 18.47 5.40
C ILE A 204 -22.43 17.28 5.51
N ALA A 205 -23.22 17.24 6.59
CA ALA A 205 -24.29 16.28 6.77
C ALA A 205 -25.25 16.39 5.57
N CYS A 206 -25.01 15.61 4.53
CA CYS A 206 -25.80 15.64 3.31
C CYS A 206 -26.83 14.51 3.38
N ASP A 207 -28.03 14.93 3.72
CA ASP A 207 -29.28 14.19 3.65
C ASP A 207 -29.36 13.38 2.35
N ILE A 208 -29.49 12.05 2.49
CA ILE A 208 -29.61 11.11 1.37
C ILE A 208 -31.07 10.94 0.92
N SER A 209 -31.99 11.81 1.35
CA SER A 209 -33.40 11.79 0.94
C SER A 209 -33.64 12.05 -0.55
N GLY A 210 -32.62 12.50 -1.31
CA GLY A 210 -32.81 13.05 -2.65
C GLY A 210 -32.29 12.29 -3.87
N LYS A 211 -31.62 11.13 -3.75
CA LYS A 211 -31.15 10.39 -4.95
C LYS A 211 -31.97 9.11 -5.13
N GLY A 212 -33.17 9.31 -5.70
CA GLY A 212 -34.19 8.29 -5.92
C GLY A 212 -34.11 7.54 -7.25
N ALA A 213 -35.06 6.59 -7.33
CA ALA A 213 -35.61 5.84 -8.46
C ALA A 213 -34.67 4.94 -9.27
#